data_AF-A0AAV8ZRF0-F1
#
_entry.id   AF-A0AAV8ZRF0-F1
#
_cell.length_a   1.000
_cell.length_b   1.000
_cell.length_c   1.000
_cell.angle_alpha   90.00
_cell.angle_beta   90.00
_cell.angle_gamma   90.00
#
_symmetry.space_group_name_H-M   'P 1'
#
loop_
_entity.id
_entity.type
_entity.pdbx_description
1 polymer ?
#
loop_
_entity_poly.entity_id
_entity_poly.type
_entity_poly.pdbx_seq_one_letter_code
_entity_poly.pdbx_strand_id
1 'polypeptide(L)'
;MEIYVVDSADKKRLEETGIELYELLSDDKLQDVPLLVYANKQDLPDSLTAADLAQTLGLPTIKDRAWQIQSCTASQGIGVREGMEWVCKSIKKK
;
A
#
# COMPACT_ATOMS: atom_id res chain seq x y z
N MET A 1 5.18 9.88 -6.82
CA MET A 1 5.11 8.67 -5.97
C MET A 1 3.73 8.66 -5.37
N GLU A 2 3.10 7.51 -5.30
CA GLU A 2 1.76 7.39 -4.70
C GLU A 2 1.89 6.60 -3.38
N ILE A 3 1.29 7.11 -2.31
CA ILE A 3 1.30 6.46 -0.99
C ILE A 3 -0.14 6.24 -0.58
N TYR A 4 -0.50 4.98 -0.42
CA TYR A 4 -1.84 4.55 -0.05
C TYR A 4 -1.79 3.90 1.34
N VAL A 5 -2.67 4.30 2.26
CA VAL A 5 -2.66 3.80 3.64
C VAL A 5 -3.96 3.08 3.91
N VAL A 6 -3.86 1.82 4.33
CA VAL A 6 -5.01 0.97 4.60
C VAL A 6 -5.03 0.59 6.07
N ASP A 7 -6.20 0.73 6.68
CA ASP A 7 -6.46 0.17 8.01
C ASP A 7 -6.60 -1.35 7.90
N SER A 8 -5.57 -2.09 8.31
CA SER A 8 -5.56 -3.54 8.19
C SER A 8 -6.58 -4.25 9.08
N ALA A 9 -7.15 -3.57 10.08
CA ALA A 9 -8.18 -4.15 10.96
C ALA A 9 -9.61 -3.95 10.43
N ASP A 10 -9.82 -3.02 9.48
CA ASP A 10 -11.15 -2.73 8.93
C ASP A 10 -11.44 -3.55 7.67
N LYS A 11 -11.72 -4.85 7.88
CA LYS A 11 -11.98 -5.80 6.78
C LYS A 11 -13.20 -5.44 5.94
N LYS A 12 -14.18 -4.71 6.49
CA LYS A 12 -15.41 -4.34 5.77
C LYS A 12 -15.12 -3.35 4.66
N ARG A 13 -14.20 -2.42 4.90
CA ARG A 13 -13.85 -1.38 3.95
C ARG A 13 -12.82 -1.81 2.91
N LEU A 14 -12.20 -2.98 3.06
CA LEU A 14 -11.14 -3.44 2.16
C LEU A 14 -11.61 -3.66 0.73
N GLU A 15 -12.84 -4.15 0.53
CA GLU A 15 -13.40 -4.35 -0.81
C GLU A 15 -13.61 -3.00 -1.52
N GLU A 16 -14.17 -2.02 -0.82
CA GLU A 16 -14.35 -0.64 -1.33
C GLU A 16 -12.99 0.02 -1.65
N THR A 17 -12.04 -0.14 -0.71
CA THR A 17 -10.66 0.37 -0.80
C THR A 17 -9.93 -0.17 -2.03
N GLY A 18 -10.12 -1.44 -2.37
CA GLY A 18 -9.54 -2.05 -3.56
C GLY A 18 -10.02 -1.38 -4.84
N ILE A 19 -11.33 -1.14 -4.96
CA ILE A 19 -11.93 -0.49 -6.14
C ILE A 19 -11.39 0.95 -6.28
N GLU A 20 -11.42 1.72 -5.19
CA GLU A 20 -10.89 3.10 -5.17
C GLU A 20 -9.42 3.16 -5.57
N LEU A 21 -8.62 2.18 -5.13
CA LEU A 21 -7.20 2.09 -5.52
C LEU A 21 -7.05 1.88 -7.03
N TYR A 22 -7.82 0.98 -7.65
CA TYR A 22 -7.75 0.78 -9.10
C TYR A 22 -8.21 2.00 -9.90
N GLU A 23 -9.28 2.66 -9.46
CA GLU A 23 -9.77 3.89 -10.07
C GLU A 23 -8.72 5.00 -10.00
N LEU A 24 -8.08 5.17 -8.83
CA LEU A 24 -6.98 6.11 -8.65
C LEU A 24 -5.82 5.80 -9.60
N LEU A 25 -5.35 4.55 -9.64
CA LEU A 25 -4.21 4.13 -10.46
C LEU A 25 -4.47 4.18 -11.97
N SER A 26 -5.74 4.27 -12.39
CA SER A 26 -6.15 4.44 -13.79
C SER A 26 -5.96 5.88 -14.32
N ASP A 27 -5.64 6.85 -13.46
CA ASP A 27 -5.29 8.21 -13.91
C ASP A 27 -3.95 8.20 -14.67
N ASP A 28 -3.96 8.71 -15.91
CA ASP A 28 -2.77 8.82 -16.77
C ASP A 28 -1.61 9.55 -16.09
N LYS A 29 -1.89 10.48 -15.16
CA LYS A 29 -0.85 11.18 -14.39
C LYS A 29 -0.08 10.27 -13.45
N LEU A 30 -0.67 9.15 -13.06
CA LEU A 30 -0.05 8.15 -12.21
C LEU A 30 0.62 7.04 -13.01
N GLN A 31 0.59 7.06 -14.33
CA GLN A 31 1.30 6.06 -15.15
C GLN A 31 2.79 6.00 -14.79
N ASP A 32 3.32 4.78 -14.62
CA ASP A 32 4.70 4.51 -14.19
C ASP A 32 5.11 5.13 -12.83
N VAL A 33 4.16 5.62 -12.03
CA VAL A 33 4.45 6.17 -10.70
C VAL A 33 4.52 5.02 -9.69
N PRO A 34 5.63 4.86 -8.94
CA PRO A 34 5.71 3.83 -7.92
C PRO A 34 4.64 3.99 -6.84
N LEU A 35 4.03 2.87 -6.44
CA LEU A 35 2.99 2.78 -5.42
C LEU A 35 3.56 2.16 -4.13
N LEU A 36 3.43 2.87 -3.01
CA LEU A 36 3.65 2.30 -1.68
C LEU A 36 2.29 2.12 -0.99
N VAL A 37 2.01 0.92 -0.52
CA VAL A 37 0.84 0.62 0.32
C VAL A 37 1.29 0.39 1.76
N TYR A 38 0.74 1.12 2.71
CA TYR A 38 0.91 0.86 4.13
C TYR A 38 -0.23 -0.01 4.66
N ALA A 39 0.12 -1.18 5.17
CA ALA A 39 -0.76 -2.01 5.98
C ALA A 39 -0.67 -1.52 7.43
N ASN A 40 -1.54 -0.57 7.80
CA ASN A 40 -1.49 0.14 9.07
C ASN A 40 -2.31 -0.56 10.16
N LYS A 41 -2.07 -0.19 11.43
CA LYS A 41 -2.71 -0.75 12.63
C LYS A 41 -2.40 -2.23 12.89
N GLN A 42 -1.16 -2.63 12.60
CA GLN A 42 -0.67 -3.99 12.83
C GLN A 42 -0.58 -4.37 14.33
N ASP A 43 -0.80 -3.41 15.23
CA ASP A 43 -0.94 -3.61 16.68
C ASP A 43 -2.31 -4.17 17.09
N LEU A 44 -3.30 -4.15 16.19
CA LEU A 44 -4.64 -4.65 16.47
C LEU A 44 -4.74 -6.16 16.19
N PRO A 45 -5.45 -6.94 17.04
CA PRO A 45 -5.51 -8.40 16.93
C PRO A 45 -6.21 -8.88 15.64
N ASP A 46 -7.12 -8.09 15.09
CA ASP A 46 -7.86 -8.42 13.87
C ASP A 46 -7.19 -7.90 12.58
N SER A 47 -5.98 -7.34 12.68
CA SER A 47 -5.26 -6.80 11.54
C SER A 47 -4.85 -7.89 10.55
N LEU A 48 -5.10 -7.65 9.26
CA LEU A 48 -4.56 -8.49 8.20
C LEU A 48 -3.06 -8.29 8.07
N THR A 49 -2.34 -9.36 7.73
CA THR A 49 -0.94 -9.25 7.37
C THR A 49 -0.78 -8.47 6.06
N ALA A 50 0.40 -7.88 5.84
CA ALA A 50 0.70 -7.22 4.57
C ALA A 50 0.54 -8.17 3.36
N ALA A 51 0.84 -9.46 3.52
CA ALA A 51 0.69 -10.44 2.44
C ALA A 51 -0.78 -10.67 2.09
N ASP A 52 -1.63 -10.88 3.09
CA ASP A 52 -3.08 -11.09 2.88
C ASP A 52 -3.71 -9.84 2.26
N LEU A 53 -3.34 -8.66 2.79
CA LEU A 53 -3.85 -7.40 2.28
C LEU A 53 -3.44 -7.14 0.82
N ALA A 54 -2.21 -7.50 0.44
CA ALA A 54 -1.76 -7.39 -0.94
C ALA A 54 -2.61 -8.25 -1.88
N GLN A 55 -2.99 -9.46 -1.45
CA GLN A 55 -3.88 -10.34 -2.22
C GLN A 55 -5.29 -9.75 -2.32
N THR A 56 -5.84 -9.28 -1.20
CA THR A 56 -7.19 -8.67 -1.16
C THR A 56 -7.30 -7.44 -2.07
N LEU A 57 -6.27 -6.58 -2.07
CA LEU A 57 -6.21 -5.40 -2.95
C LEU A 57 -5.81 -5.74 -4.39
N GLY A 58 -5.47 -7.00 -4.67
CA GLY A 58 -5.06 -7.46 -5.99
C GLY A 58 -3.72 -6.87 -6.47
N LEU A 59 -2.86 -6.37 -5.57
CA LEU A 59 -1.58 -5.74 -5.94
C LEU A 59 -0.71 -6.58 -6.90
N PRO A 60 -0.64 -7.93 -6.77
CA PRO A 60 0.11 -8.76 -7.72
C PRO A 60 -0.35 -8.67 -9.18
N THR A 61 -1.55 -8.16 -9.44
CA THR A 61 -2.07 -7.97 -10.80
C THR A 61 -1.58 -6.67 -11.46
N ILE A 62 -1.08 -5.72 -10.66
CA ILE A 62 -0.48 -4.47 -11.12
C ILE A 62 0.90 -4.77 -11.71
N LYS A 63 1.05 -4.51 -13.02
CA LYS A 63 2.28 -4.81 -13.80
C LYS A 63 2.88 -3.60 -14.50
N ASP A 64 2.16 -2.49 -14.54
CA ASP A 64 2.52 -1.24 -15.20
C ASP A 64 3.42 -0.34 -14.32
N ARG A 65 3.64 -0.70 -13.06
CA ARG A 65 4.47 0.06 -12.12
C ARG A 65 5.10 -0.82 -11.06
N ALA A 66 6.15 -0.31 -10.43
CA ALA A 66 6.69 -0.89 -9.21
C ALA A 66 5.74 -0.60 -8.03
N TRP A 67 5.48 -1.61 -7.22
CA TRP A 67 4.72 -1.46 -5.99
C TRP A 67 5.42 -2.15 -4.82
N GLN A 68 5.09 -1.70 -3.60
CA GLN A 68 5.52 -2.32 -2.35
C GLN A 68 4.41 -2.21 -1.34
N ILE A 69 4.25 -3.25 -0.52
CA ILE A 69 3.44 -3.18 0.69
C ILE A 69 4.33 -3.22 1.93
N GLN A 70 4.01 -2.41 2.92
CA GLN A 70 4.76 -2.29 4.15
C GLN A 70 3.82 -2.34 5.36
N SER A 71 4.02 -3.32 6.23
CA SER A 71 3.40 -3.35 7.56
C SER A 71 3.86 -2.16 8.39
N CYS A 72 2.93 -1.43 9.01
CA CYS A 72 3.25 -0.34 9.90
C CYS A 72 2.27 -0.20 11.07
N THR A 73 2.75 0.43 12.14
CA THR A 73 1.93 0.95 13.23
C THR A 73 2.25 2.44 13.35
N ALA A 74 1.49 3.26 12.63
CA ALA A 74 1.78 4.68 12.48
C ALA A 74 1.83 5.43 13.82
N SER A 75 0.97 5.06 14.78
CA SER A 75 0.94 5.62 16.14
C SER A 75 2.24 5.41 16.93
N GLN A 76 3.00 4.36 16.59
CA GLN A 76 4.28 4.02 17.21
C GLN A 76 5.47 4.35 16.30
N GLY A 77 5.23 4.82 15.07
CA GLY A 77 6.25 5.08 14.06
C GLY A 77 6.92 3.84 13.48
N ILE A 78 6.43 2.63 13.79
CA ILE A 78 7.02 1.36 13.34
C ILE A 78 6.68 1.11 11.86
N GLY A 79 7.66 0.72 11.05
CA GLY A 79 7.47 0.34 9.65
C GLY A 79 7.34 1.51 8.67
N VAL A 80 7.13 2.73 9.16
CA VAL A 80 6.96 3.94 8.33
C VAL A 80 8.27 4.31 7.64
N ARG A 81 9.40 4.24 8.36
CA ARG A 81 10.69 4.61 7.78
C ARG A 81 11.08 3.65 6.67
N GLU A 82 10.87 2.36 6.87
CA GLU A 82 11.18 1.29 5.93
C GLU A 82 10.43 1.47 4.60
N GLY A 83 9.13 1.80 4.68
CA GLY A 83 8.34 2.12 3.49
C GLY A 83 8.86 3.36 2.75
N MET A 84 9.17 4.42 3.49
CA MET A 84 9.73 5.65 2.90
C MET A 84 11.10 5.42 2.26
N GLU A 85 11.96 4.59 2.87
CA GLU A 85 13.25 4.23 2.28
C GLU A 85 13.10 3.49 0.94
N TRP A 86 12.11 2.60 0.83
CA TRP A 86 11.79 1.95 -0.43
C TRP A 86 11.38 2.98 -1.49
N VAL A 87 10.49 3.92 -1.14
CA VAL A 87 10.06 4.98 -2.06
C VAL A 87 11.24 5.82 -2.54
N CYS A 88 12.12 6.25 -1.63
CA CYS A 88 13.32 6.99 -1.99
C CYS A 88 14.25 6.21 -2.95
N LYS A 89 14.32 4.89 -2.83
CA LYS A 89 15.09 4.03 -3.74
C LYS A 89 14.38 3.87 -5.09
N SER A 90 13.06 3.73 -5.10
CA SER A 90 12.25 3.54 -6.31
C SER A 90 12.19 4.80 -7.18
N ILE A 91 12.19 6.00 -6.59
CA ILE A 91 12.23 7.26 -7.34
C ILE A 91 13.58 7.48 -8.02
N LYS A 92 14.69 7.10 -7.37
CA LYS A 92 16.05 7.25 -7.92
C LYS A 92 16.36 6.30 -9.08
N LYS A 93 15.49 5.32 -9.35
CA LYS A 93 15.64 4.34 -10.44
C LYS A 93 15.00 4.78 -11.77
N LYS A 94 14.41 5.99 -11.83
CA LYS A 94 13.98 6.62 -13.09
C LYS A 94 15.10 7.45 -13.70
#